data_AF-A0A7Z0QS05-F1
#
_entry.id   AF-A0A7Z0QS05-F1
#
_cell.length_a   1.000
_cell.length_b   1.000
_cell.length_c   1.000
_cell.angle_alpha   90.00
_cell.angle_beta   90.00
_cell.angle_gamma   90.00
#
_symmetry.space_group_name_H-M   'P 1'
#
loop_
_entity.id
_entity.type
_entity.pdbx_description
1 polymer ?
#
loop_
_entity_poly.entity_id
_entity_poly.type
_entity_poly.pdbx_seq_one_letter_code
_entity_poly.pdbx_strand_id
1 'polypeptide(L)'
;MRILDALMARQLAFGGPILGGPARFLWNFGDSDVPEDLRRHTLLTVDQDDHYIVTYTREDLKAELVDTAESTSLEKVCMISMLPMEPNRSLRILLDAAFEGRGGETRPQPVDAVPALTFVPEDQVATRTRSSSGSVGSRR
;
A
#
# COMPACT_ATOMS: atom_id res chain seq x y z
N MET A 1 -5.84 5.58 -0.79
CA MET A 1 -4.70 5.96 0.08
C MET A 1 -4.99 5.88 1.58
N ARG A 2 -6.25 6.07 2.05
CA ARG A 2 -6.60 6.09 3.49
C ARG A 2 -6.02 4.93 4.33
N ILE A 3 -6.08 3.70 3.84
CA ILE A 3 -5.52 2.53 4.54
C ILE A 3 -4.01 2.68 4.69
N LEU A 4 -3.28 2.95 3.61
CA LEU A 4 -1.82 3.11 3.68
C LEU A 4 -1.41 4.23 4.65
N ASP A 5 -2.10 5.36 4.59
CA ASP A 5 -1.83 6.49 5.48
C ASP A 5 -2.05 6.13 6.96
N ALA A 6 -3.15 5.43 7.27
CA ALA A 6 -3.45 4.98 8.62
C ALA A 6 -2.42 3.97 9.15
N LEU A 7 -1.97 3.05 8.28
CA LEU A 7 -0.93 2.08 8.62
C LEU A 7 0.42 2.76 8.85
N MET A 8 0.82 3.67 7.97
CA MET A 8 2.09 4.40 8.09
C MET A 8 2.09 5.31 9.32
N ALA A 9 0.99 6.00 9.61
CA ALA A 9 0.86 6.87 10.80
C ALA A 9 1.10 6.13 12.13
N ARG A 10 0.89 4.80 12.15
CA ARG A 10 1.10 3.92 13.31
C ARG A 10 2.38 3.07 13.19
N GLN A 11 3.20 3.31 12.17
CA GLN A 11 4.36 2.48 11.81
C GLN A 11 4.01 0.98 11.75
N LEU A 12 2.86 0.64 11.16
CA LEU A 12 2.43 -0.75 10.93
C LEU A 12 2.86 -1.26 9.56
N ALA A 13 3.06 -0.35 8.62
CA ALA A 13 3.50 -0.62 7.26
C ALA A 13 4.69 0.27 6.91
N PHE A 14 5.65 -0.29 6.17
CA PHE A 14 6.80 0.46 5.67
C PHE A 14 6.39 1.54 4.64
N GLY A 15 5.34 1.26 3.86
CA GLY A 15 5.05 1.98 2.63
C GLY A 15 5.38 1.14 1.41
N GLY A 16 5.16 1.70 0.22
CA GLY A 16 5.48 1.06 -1.04
C GLY A 16 4.63 1.56 -2.20
N PRO A 17 4.75 0.92 -3.38
CA PRO A 17 4.01 1.32 -4.56
C PRO A 17 2.52 1.05 -4.39
N ILE A 18 1.72 1.97 -4.93
CA ILE A 18 0.29 1.78 -5.15
C ILE A 18 0.13 1.44 -6.64
N LEU A 19 -0.39 0.25 -6.92
CA LEU A 19 -0.59 -0.28 -8.26
C LEU A 19 -2.08 -0.18 -8.59
N GLY A 20 -2.46 0.79 -9.42
CA GLY A 20 -3.83 0.94 -9.92
C GLY A 20 -4.03 0.24 -11.26
N GLY A 21 -5.22 -0.33 -11.48
CA GLY A 21 -5.59 -0.89 -12.77
C GLY A 21 -6.94 -1.59 -12.80
N PRO A 22 -7.36 -2.08 -13.98
CA PRO A 22 -8.59 -2.83 -14.10
C PRO A 22 -8.48 -4.16 -13.36
N ALA A 23 -9.50 -4.47 -12.59
CA ALA A 23 -9.65 -5.70 -11.85
C ALA A 23 -10.97 -6.37 -12.22
N ARG A 24 -10.97 -7.70 -12.15
CA ARG A 24 -12.11 -8.54 -12.49
C ARG A 24 -12.35 -9.57 -11.41
N PHE A 25 -13.55 -9.59 -10.87
CA PHE A 25 -13.91 -10.46 -9.75
C PHE A 25 -15.16 -11.29 -10.08
N LEU A 26 -15.25 -12.45 -9.44
CA LEU A 26 -16.49 -13.20 -9.35
C LEU A 26 -17.22 -12.74 -8.07
N TRP A 27 -18.44 -12.23 -8.22
CA TRP A 27 -19.21 -11.71 -7.09
C TRP A 27 -20.67 -12.15 -7.16
N ASN A 28 -21.23 -12.48 -6.00
CA ASN A 28 -22.65 -12.75 -5.84
C ASN A 28 -23.27 -11.60 -5.03
N PHE A 29 -24.12 -10.81 -5.69
CA PHE A 29 -24.76 -9.66 -5.05
C PHE A 29 -26.02 -10.01 -4.25
N GLY A 30 -26.35 -11.29 -4.06
CA GLY A 30 -27.58 -11.74 -3.40
C GLY A 30 -27.90 -11.00 -2.10
N ASP A 31 -26.86 -10.75 -1.28
CA ASP A 31 -26.96 -10.07 0.01
C ASP A 31 -26.40 -8.62 -0.02
N SER A 32 -26.19 -8.06 -1.21
CA SER A 32 -25.60 -6.73 -1.40
C SER A 32 -26.66 -5.66 -1.66
N ASP A 33 -26.38 -4.42 -1.27
CA ASP A 33 -27.26 -3.28 -1.56
C ASP A 33 -27.03 -2.74 -2.99
N VAL A 34 -27.47 -3.52 -3.97
CA VAL A 34 -27.41 -3.19 -5.41
C VAL A 34 -28.82 -3.15 -6.02
N PRO A 35 -29.02 -2.74 -7.29
CA PRO A 35 -30.32 -2.85 -7.95
C PRO A 35 -30.97 -4.24 -7.83
N GLU A 36 -32.31 -4.28 -7.70
CA GLU A 36 -33.08 -5.50 -7.37
C GLU A 36 -32.83 -6.66 -8.35
N ASP A 37 -32.64 -6.36 -9.63
CA ASP A 37 -32.38 -7.34 -10.69
C ASP A 37 -31.05 -8.09 -10.53
N LEU A 38 -30.11 -7.48 -9.81
CA LEU A 38 -28.78 -8.03 -9.48
C LEU A 38 -28.75 -8.78 -8.13
N ARG A 39 -29.74 -8.58 -7.24
CA ARG A 39 -29.83 -9.26 -5.92
C ARG A 39 -30.23 -10.74 -6.00
N ARG A 40 -30.25 -11.33 -7.18
CA ARG A 40 -30.45 -12.78 -7.32
C ARG A 40 -29.17 -13.50 -6.92
N HIS A 41 -29.29 -14.62 -6.20
CA HIS A 41 -28.13 -15.47 -5.87
C HIS A 41 -27.56 -16.13 -7.11
N THR A 42 -26.73 -15.39 -7.83
CA THR A 42 -26.02 -15.84 -9.03
C THR A 42 -24.60 -15.26 -9.02
N LEU A 43 -23.69 -15.93 -9.70
CA LEU A 43 -22.30 -15.50 -9.78
C LEU A 43 -22.12 -14.64 -11.02
N LEU A 44 -21.79 -13.36 -10.82
CA LEU A 44 -21.53 -12.40 -11.88
C LEU A 44 -20.03 -12.12 -11.98
N THR A 45 -19.61 -11.69 -13.17
CA THR A 45 -18.29 -11.10 -13.38
C THR A 45 -18.43 -9.59 -13.23
N VAL A 46 -17.60 -9.00 -12.38
CA VAL A 46 -17.58 -7.56 -12.11
C VAL A 46 -16.23 -7.01 -12.56
N ASP A 47 -16.25 -6.03 -13.45
CA ASP A 47 -15.08 -5.25 -13.83
C ASP A 47 -15.10 -3.94 -13.05
N GLN A 48 -14.00 -3.60 -12.36
CA GLN A 48 -13.83 -2.35 -11.63
C GLN A 48 -12.37 -1.93 -11.61
N ASP A 49 -12.09 -0.64 -11.50
CA ASP A 49 -10.73 -0.17 -11.23
C ASP A 49 -10.41 -0.37 -9.75
N ASP A 50 -9.29 -1.02 -9.46
CA ASP A 50 -8.83 -1.31 -8.10
C ASP A 50 -7.37 -0.88 -7.92
N HIS A 51 -6.96 -0.69 -6.66
CA HIS A 51 -5.62 -0.31 -6.29
C HIS A 51 -5.03 -1.29 -5.28
N TYR A 52 -3.94 -1.95 -5.65
CA TYR A 52 -3.14 -2.76 -4.74
C TYR A 52 -2.08 -1.92 -4.05
N ILE A 53 -2.00 -2.05 -2.72
CA ILE A 53 -0.87 -1.55 -1.94
C ILE A 53 0.08 -2.71 -1.72
N VAL A 54 1.30 -2.60 -2.23
CA VAL A 54 2.38 -3.55 -1.92
C VAL A 54 3.27 -2.93 -0.85
N THR A 55 3.28 -3.50 0.34
CA THR A 55 4.04 -2.97 1.49
C THR A 55 4.68 -4.09 2.29
N TYR A 56 5.66 -3.72 3.12
CA TYR A 56 6.28 -4.59 4.11
C TYR A 56 5.71 -4.31 5.49
N THR A 57 5.63 -5.35 6.32
CA THR A 57 5.34 -5.28 7.75
C THR A 57 6.18 -6.33 8.49
N ARG A 58 6.35 -6.17 9.80
CA ARG A 58 6.98 -7.18 10.64
C ARG A 58 5.94 -8.22 11.07
N GLU A 59 6.42 -9.43 11.35
CA GLU A 59 5.58 -10.56 11.77
C GLU A 59 4.72 -10.23 13.00
N ASP A 60 5.33 -9.55 13.98
CA ASP A 60 4.69 -9.18 15.25
C ASP A 60 3.63 -8.07 15.11
N LEU A 61 3.56 -7.38 13.97
CA LEU A 61 2.64 -6.28 13.73
C LEU A 61 1.41 -6.67 12.89
N LYS A 62 1.39 -7.89 12.37
CA LYS A 62 0.37 -8.36 11.41
C LYS A 62 -1.06 -8.21 11.92
N ALA A 63 -1.33 -8.60 13.15
CA ALA A 63 -2.68 -8.52 13.72
C ALA A 63 -3.16 -7.07 13.80
N GLU A 64 -2.35 -6.17 14.37
CA GLU A 64 -2.70 -4.76 14.49
C GLU A 64 -2.81 -4.07 13.12
N LEU A 65 -2.00 -4.47 12.14
CA LEU A 65 -2.13 -4.02 10.75
C LEU A 65 -3.49 -4.39 10.19
N VAL A 66 -3.92 -5.65 10.32
CA VAL A 66 -5.22 -6.12 9.82
C VAL A 66 -6.35 -5.33 10.48
N ASP A 67 -6.36 -5.24 11.81
CA ASP A 67 -7.39 -4.50 12.55
C ASP A 67 -7.48 -3.03 12.10
N THR A 68 -6.32 -2.39 11.88
CA THR A 68 -6.25 -1.00 11.41
C THR A 68 -6.75 -0.87 9.97
N ALA A 69 -6.36 -1.78 9.09
CA ALA A 69 -6.77 -1.75 7.69
C ALA A 69 -8.28 -2.01 7.55
N GLU A 70 -8.82 -3.00 8.25
CA GLU A 70 -10.25 -3.33 8.24
C GLU A 70 -11.09 -2.19 8.80
N SER A 71 -10.69 -1.59 9.94
CA SER A 71 -11.40 -0.45 10.53
C SER A 71 -11.32 0.84 9.71
N THR A 72 -10.33 0.95 8.82
CA THR A 72 -10.16 2.10 7.92
C THR A 72 -10.80 1.87 6.54
N SER A 73 -11.06 0.62 6.18
CA SER A 73 -11.59 0.23 4.88
C SER A 73 -12.99 0.80 4.65
N LEU A 74 -13.25 1.25 3.42
CA LEU A 74 -14.61 1.57 2.97
C LEU A 74 -15.34 0.31 2.48
N GLU A 75 -14.57 -0.68 2.02
CA GLU A 75 -15.10 -1.97 1.59
C GLU A 75 -15.47 -2.81 2.81
N LYS A 76 -16.62 -3.48 2.73
CA LYS A 76 -17.07 -4.42 3.76
C LYS A 76 -16.11 -5.60 3.93
N VAL A 77 -15.37 -5.94 2.87
CA VAL A 77 -14.29 -6.93 2.89
C VAL A 77 -13.00 -6.22 2.50
N CYS A 78 -12.15 -5.93 3.48
CA CYS A 78 -10.81 -5.41 3.21
C CYS A 78 -9.91 -6.56 2.73
N MET A 79 -9.64 -6.64 1.43
CA MET A 79 -8.80 -7.70 0.87
C MET A 79 -7.35 -7.53 1.32
N ILE A 80 -6.87 -8.42 2.19
CA ILE A 80 -5.49 -8.44 2.69
C ILE A 80 -4.90 -9.82 2.45
N SER A 81 -3.67 -9.87 1.95
CA SER A 81 -2.90 -11.11 1.80
C SER A 81 -1.49 -10.89 2.32
N MET A 82 -0.99 -11.84 3.10
CA MET A 82 0.36 -11.79 3.68
C MET A 82 1.19 -12.90 3.08
N LEU A 83 2.27 -12.53 2.41
CA LEU A 83 3.22 -13.46 1.82
C LEU A 83 4.52 -13.42 2.63
N PRO A 84 5.06 -14.58 3.08
CA PRO A 84 6.39 -14.61 3.67
C PRO A 84 7.43 -14.20 2.62
N MET A 85 8.47 -13.50 3.05
CA MET A 85 9.56 -13.06 2.18
C MET A 85 10.93 -13.24 2.83
N GLU A 86 11.96 -13.43 2.00
CA GLU A 86 13.35 -13.44 2.44
C GLU A 86 14.04 -12.16 1.95
N PRO A 87 14.25 -11.14 2.81
CA PRO A 87 14.91 -9.91 2.38
C PRO A 87 16.42 -10.10 2.31
N ASN A 88 17.06 -9.43 1.36
CA ASN A 88 18.52 -9.28 1.40
C ASN A 88 18.94 -8.46 2.64
N ARG A 89 20.24 -8.49 2.99
CA ARG A 89 20.75 -7.83 4.19
C ARG A 89 20.41 -6.33 4.24
N SER A 90 20.55 -5.62 3.13
CA SER A 90 20.31 -4.17 3.08
C SER A 90 18.84 -3.82 3.28
N LEU A 91 17.93 -4.57 2.66
CA LEU A 91 16.49 -4.41 2.84
C LEU A 91 16.09 -4.71 4.29
N ARG A 92 16.67 -5.74 4.92
CA ARG A 92 16.41 -6.03 6.33
C ARG A 92 16.81 -4.87 7.24
N ILE A 93 18.02 -4.34 7.08
CA ILE A 93 18.51 -3.18 7.86
C ILE A 93 17.58 -1.97 7.69
N LEU A 94 17.14 -1.69 6.46
CA LEU A 94 16.22 -0.61 6.18
C LEU A 94 14.86 -0.78 6.88
N LEU A 95 14.28 -1.98 6.80
CA LEU A 95 13.01 -2.27 7.45
C LEU A 95 13.14 -2.17 8.97
N ASP A 96 14.18 -2.75 9.56
CA ASP A 96 14.44 -2.69 11.00
C ASP A 96 14.52 -1.24 11.48
N ALA A 97 15.27 -0.38 10.77
CA ALA A 97 15.38 1.04 11.08
C ALA A 97 14.05 1.80 10.94
N ALA A 98 13.22 1.46 9.94
CA ALA A 98 11.93 2.13 9.72
C ALA A 98 10.89 1.84 10.82
N PHE A 99 10.99 0.67 11.45
CA PHE A 99 10.12 0.26 12.56
C PHE A 99 10.73 0.56 13.95
N GLU A 100 11.94 1.11 14.01
CA GLU A 100 12.58 1.50 15.27
C GLU A 100 11.84 2.67 15.93
N GLY A 101 11.81 2.70 17.27
CA GLY A 101 11.14 3.76 18.03
C GLY A 101 9.61 3.75 18.00
N ARG A 102 9.00 2.69 17.41
CA ARG A 102 7.55 2.51 17.37
C ARG A 102 6.93 2.60 18.77
N GLY A 103 5.84 3.37 18.87
CA GLY A 103 5.13 3.65 20.12
C GLY A 103 5.58 4.93 20.84
N GLY A 104 6.60 5.62 20.33
CA GLY A 104 6.92 6.99 20.74
C GLY A 104 5.93 8.02 20.17
N GLU A 105 6.12 9.29 20.52
CA GLU A 105 5.27 10.40 20.04
C GLU A 105 5.52 10.78 18.58
N THR A 106 6.53 10.18 17.94
CA THR A 106 6.96 10.53 16.59
C THR A 106 5.96 10.03 15.55
N ARG A 107 5.29 10.96 14.86
CA ARG A 107 4.46 10.67 13.70
C ARG A 107 5.24 10.92 12.40
N PRO A 108 5.14 10.04 11.39
CA PRO A 108 5.75 10.31 10.09
C PRO A 108 5.25 11.65 9.51
N GLN A 109 6.18 12.47 9.01
CA GLN A 109 5.86 13.71 8.32
C GLN A 109 6.05 13.53 6.82
N PRO A 110 5.10 14.00 5.98
CA PRO A 110 5.26 13.93 4.54
C PRO A 110 6.38 14.88 4.10
N VAL A 111 7.29 14.37 3.28
CA VAL A 111 8.34 15.15 2.61
C VAL A 111 8.40 14.72 1.14
N ASP A 112 8.72 15.66 0.25
CA ASP A 112 9.00 15.31 -1.13
C ASP A 112 10.24 14.39 -1.20
N ALA A 113 10.25 13.51 -2.20
CA ALA A 113 11.38 12.62 -2.41
C ALA A 113 12.65 13.44 -2.70
N VAL A 114 13.52 13.54 -1.71
CA VAL A 114 14.88 14.06 -1.86
C VAL A 114 15.77 12.90 -2.28
N PRO A 115 16.73 13.09 -3.20
CA PRO A 115 17.71 12.06 -3.50
C PRO A 115 18.51 11.69 -2.26
N ALA A 116 18.12 10.59 -1.62
CA ALA A 116 18.88 9.95 -0.58
C ALA A 116 19.82 8.94 -1.25
N LEU A 117 21.12 9.19 -1.14
CA LEU A 117 22.22 8.38 -1.68
C LEU A 117 22.20 6.90 -1.22
N THR A 118 21.33 6.57 -0.27
CA THR A 118 21.15 5.23 0.29
C THR A 118 20.60 4.21 -0.72
N PHE A 119 19.92 4.63 -1.78
CA PHE A 119 19.24 3.74 -2.73
C PHE A 119 19.77 3.78 -4.16
N VAL A 120 20.49 4.83 -4.53
CA VAL A 120 20.93 5.09 -5.90
C VAL A 120 22.37 5.62 -5.84
N PRO A 121 23.32 4.99 -6.55
CA PRO A 121 24.66 5.55 -6.75
C PRO A 121 24.56 7.03 -7.18
N GLU A 122 25.44 7.90 -6.64
CA GLU A 122 25.29 9.36 -6.79
C GLU A 122 25.17 9.80 -8.26
N ASP A 123 25.86 9.10 -9.16
CA ASP A 123 25.88 9.33 -10.60
C ASP A 123 24.54 9.03 -11.31
N GLN A 124 23.64 8.26 -10.69
CA GLN A 124 22.36 7.86 -11.28
C GLN A 124 21.15 8.63 -10.73
N VAL A 125 21.37 9.50 -9.75
CA VAL A 125 20.31 10.25 -9.04
C VAL A 125 19.51 11.16 -9.98
N ALA A 126 20.21 11.96 -10.80
CA ALA A 126 19.59 12.99 -11.65
C ALA A 126 18.68 12.42 -12.75
N THR A 127 18.81 11.14 -13.08
CA THR A 127 18.02 10.49 -14.15
C THR A 127 16.81 9.71 -13.64
N ARG A 128 16.68 9.52 -12.31
CA ARG A 128 15.65 8.66 -11.70
C ARG A 128 14.68 9.36 -10.76
N THR A 129 15.01 10.56 -10.27
CA THR A 129 14.10 11.34 -9.42
C THR A 129 13.13 12.14 -10.29
N ARG A 130 11.82 11.86 -10.17
CA ARG A 130 10.74 12.69 -10.73
C ARG A 130 10.03 13.40 -9.58
N SER A 131 9.89 14.72 -9.68
CA SER A 131 9.10 15.54 -8.76
C SER A 131 7.63 15.12 -8.77
N SER A 132 7.02 15.08 -7.58
CA SER A 132 5.60 14.82 -7.30
C SER A 132 4.63 15.83 -7.94
N SER A 133 5.12 16.96 -8.47
CA SER A 133 4.30 18.00 -9.11
C SER A 133 4.52 18.20 -10.62
N GLY A 134 5.50 17.52 -11.24
CA GLY A 134 5.84 17.66 -12.66
C GLY A 134 6.38 19.06 -13.06
N SER A 135 7.39 19.24 -13.92
CA SER A 135 8.11 18.33 -14.82
C SER A 135 9.56 18.82 -15.01
N VAL A 136 10.50 17.89 -15.23
CA VAL A 136 11.62 18.04 -16.19
C VAL A 136 11.93 16.65 -16.78
N GLY A 137 11.99 16.54 -18.11
CA GLY A 137 12.52 15.37 -18.84
C GLY A 137 11.50 14.57 -19.64
N SER A 138 11.11 15.10 -20.80
CA SER A 138 10.32 14.41 -21.83
C SER A 138 10.96 13.07 -22.23
N ARG A 139 10.19 11.97 -22.21
CA ARG A 139 10.52 10.78 -23.00
C ARG A 139 9.84 10.91 -24.37
N ARG A 140 10.63 10.76 -25.43
CA ARG A 140 10.17 10.06 -26.63
C ARG A 140 10.23 8.56 -26.33
#